data_AF-A0A7W4D2I4-F1
#
_entry.id   AF-A0A7W4D2I4-F1
#
_cell.length_a   1.000
_cell.length_b   1.000
_cell.length_c   1.000
_cell.angle_alpha   90.00
_cell.angle_beta   90.00
_cell.angle_gamma   90.00
#
_symmetry.space_group_name_H-M   'P 1'
#
loop_
_entity.id
_entity.type
_entity.pdbx_description
1 polymer ?
#
loop_
_entity_poly.entity_id
_entity_poly.type
_entity_poly.pdbx_seq_one_letter_code
_entity_poly.pdbx_strand_id
1 'polypeptide(L)'
;MAEMTECVRYRNVFLHPLLDDGVTPDSRSERREQAMVRAQAETMCAQCPRLAACLTDAVTKFDVAGFVAGTTRRQRQEIRARLAVEVAPEDFDSAVGVRSGRQYDPREIYRLRTAHPNLPLVVIASRVGCSVSTIKRHLRRIEEEGLDWRRPERPAPTPVEVMTVASDVLRGSRRVVAA
;
A
#
# COMPACT_ATOMS: atom_id res chain seq x y z
N MET A 1 17.37 -19.28 -18.33
CA MET A 1 15.92 -19.48 -18.58
C MET A 1 15.17 -18.77 -17.48
N ALA A 2 14.28 -17.82 -17.79
CA ALA A 2 13.44 -17.22 -16.77
C ALA A 2 12.40 -18.25 -16.34
N GLU A 3 12.58 -18.82 -15.16
CA GLU A 3 11.64 -19.77 -14.57
C GLU A 3 10.30 -19.04 -14.35
N MET A 4 9.26 -19.44 -15.09
CA MET A 4 7.94 -18.84 -14.93
C MET A 4 7.38 -19.22 -13.56
N THR A 5 6.97 -18.22 -12.78
CA THR A 5 6.37 -18.45 -11.47
C THR A 5 4.99 -19.12 -11.61
N GLU A 6 4.60 -19.90 -10.60
CA GLU A 6 3.32 -20.61 -10.61
C GLU A 6 2.12 -19.67 -10.75
N CYS A 7 2.21 -18.45 -10.21
CA CYS A 7 1.16 -17.45 -10.36
C CYS A 7 0.94 -16.97 -11.82
N VAL A 8 1.97 -17.05 -12.66
CA VAL A 8 1.86 -16.75 -14.09
C VAL A 8 1.35 -17.97 -14.86
N ARG A 9 1.71 -19.18 -14.43
CA ARG A 9 1.30 -20.43 -15.08
C ARG A 9 -0.16 -20.79 -14.79
N TYR A 10 -0.59 -20.67 -13.53
CA TYR A 10 -1.92 -21.05 -13.05
C TYR A 10 -2.83 -19.84 -12.88
N ARG A 11 -2.99 -19.06 -13.96
CA ARG A 11 -3.83 -17.84 -13.95
C ARG A 11 -5.27 -18.12 -13.53
N ASN A 12 -5.80 -19.30 -13.81
CA ASN A 12 -7.15 -19.71 -13.40
C ASN A 12 -7.31 -19.79 -11.88
N VAL A 13 -6.23 -20.05 -11.12
CA VAL A 13 -6.26 -20.04 -9.66
C VAL A 13 -6.10 -18.61 -9.15
N PHE A 14 -5.07 -17.90 -9.63
CA PHE A 14 -4.71 -16.57 -9.10
C PHE A 14 -5.61 -15.41 -9.58
N LEU A 15 -6.30 -15.58 -10.71
CA LEU A 15 -7.32 -14.65 -11.22
C LEU A 15 -8.74 -15.20 -11.03
N HIS A 16 -8.91 -16.16 -10.10
CA HIS A 16 -10.23 -16.68 -9.78
C HIS A 16 -11.07 -15.58 -9.09
N PRO A 17 -12.32 -15.34 -9.48
CA PRO A 17 -13.14 -14.27 -8.91
C PRO A 17 -13.26 -14.33 -7.37
N LEU A 18 -13.28 -15.52 -6.79
CA LEU A 18 -13.33 -15.71 -5.34
C LEU A 18 -12.03 -15.32 -4.60
N LEU A 19 -10.93 -15.04 -5.31
CA LEU A 19 -9.69 -14.49 -4.75
C LEU A 19 -9.59 -12.96 -4.89
N ASP A 20 -10.49 -12.33 -5.65
CA ASP A 20 -10.52 -10.88 -5.76
C ASP A 20 -10.96 -10.22 -4.45
N ASP A 21 -10.48 -9.00 -4.25
CA ASP A 21 -10.86 -8.22 -3.07
C ASP A 21 -12.31 -7.73 -3.20
N GLY A 22 -13.06 -7.85 -2.10
CA GLY A 22 -14.45 -7.38 -2.04
C GLY A 22 -15.50 -8.44 -2.38
N VAL A 23 -15.10 -9.62 -2.86
CA VAL A 23 -16.03 -10.73 -3.08
C VAL A 23 -16.34 -11.43 -1.75
N THR A 24 -17.56 -11.23 -1.27
CA THR A 24 -18.12 -11.98 -0.14
C THR A 24 -18.91 -13.17 -0.67
N PRO A 25 -18.54 -14.43 -0.34
CA PRO A 25 -19.28 -15.60 -0.79
C PRO A 25 -20.68 -15.64 -0.16
N ASP A 26 -21.69 -15.71 -1.00
CA ASP A 26 -23.11 -15.63 -0.63
C ASP A 26 -23.64 -16.98 -0.12
N SER A 27 -23.03 -18.07 -0.57
CA SER A 27 -23.44 -19.44 -0.24
C SER A 27 -22.38 -20.23 0.55
N ARG A 28 -22.83 -21.29 1.24
CA ARG A 28 -21.92 -22.25 1.89
C ARG A 28 -21.01 -22.98 0.89
N SER A 29 -21.50 -23.24 -0.32
CA SER A 29 -20.72 -23.85 -1.41
C SER A 29 -19.60 -22.94 -1.87
N GLU A 30 -19.90 -21.66 -2.12
CA GLU A 30 -18.88 -20.67 -2.53
C GLU A 30 -17.84 -20.43 -1.44
N ARG A 31 -18.23 -20.44 -0.16
CA ARG A 31 -17.25 -20.36 0.94
C ARG A 31 -16.26 -21.52 0.92
N ARG A 32 -16.74 -22.73 0.65
CA ARG A 32 -15.89 -23.93 0.52
C ARG A 32 -14.99 -23.81 -0.69
N GLU A 33 -15.54 -23.38 -1.83
CA GLU A 33 -14.78 -23.16 -3.06
C GLU A 33 -13.69 -22.10 -2.87
N GLN A 34 -14.03 -20.94 -2.28
CA GLN A 34 -13.08 -19.90 -1.92
C GLN A 34 -11.97 -20.44 -1.00
N ALA A 35 -12.33 -21.25 0.00
CA ALA A 35 -11.33 -21.88 0.88
C ALA A 35 -10.41 -22.84 0.12
N MET A 36 -10.93 -23.65 -0.80
CA MET A 36 -10.13 -24.56 -1.63
C MET A 36 -9.18 -23.80 -2.55
N VAL A 37 -9.68 -22.80 -3.28
CA VAL A 37 -8.88 -21.99 -4.21
C VAL A 37 -7.79 -21.22 -3.45
N ARG A 38 -8.11 -20.67 -2.26
CA ARG A 38 -7.12 -20.04 -1.36
C ARG A 38 -6.06 -21.03 -0.90
N ALA A 39 -6.44 -22.21 -0.43
CA ALA A 39 -5.49 -23.23 0.02
C ALA A 39 -4.54 -23.68 -1.12
N GLN A 40 -5.08 -23.79 -2.34
CA GLN A 40 -4.28 -24.08 -3.53
C GLN A 40 -3.27 -22.97 -3.82
N ALA A 41 -3.72 -21.71 -3.82
CA ALA A 41 -2.85 -20.56 -4.03
C ALA A 41 -1.79 -20.41 -2.93
N GLU A 42 -2.14 -20.66 -1.66
CA GLU A 42 -1.20 -20.69 -0.53
C GLU A 42 -0.10 -21.73 -0.74
N THR A 43 -0.47 -22.95 -1.15
CA THR A 43 0.48 -24.03 -1.41
C THR A 43 1.45 -23.68 -2.52
N MET A 44 0.94 -23.10 -3.61
CA MET A 44 1.74 -22.63 -4.74
C MET A 44 2.70 -21.49 -4.35
N CYS A 45 2.20 -20.52 -3.59
CA CYS A 45 3.03 -19.43 -3.08
C CYS A 45 4.13 -19.93 -2.13
N ALA A 46 3.86 -20.94 -1.31
CA ALA A 46 4.84 -21.50 -0.38
C ALA A 46 6.05 -22.15 -1.09
N GLN A 47 5.85 -22.65 -2.32
CA GLN A 47 6.91 -23.28 -3.13
C GLN A 47 7.63 -22.27 -4.04
N CYS A 48 7.14 -21.03 -4.12
CA CYS A 48 7.68 -20.03 -5.02
C CYS A 48 9.05 -19.50 -4.53
N PRO A 49 10.13 -19.58 -5.33
CA PRO A 49 11.46 -19.11 -4.95
C PRO A 49 11.54 -17.59 -4.74
N ARG A 50 10.51 -16.85 -5.18
CA ARG A 50 10.41 -15.38 -5.07
C ARG A 50 9.47 -14.92 -3.96
N LEU A 51 8.96 -15.81 -3.11
CA LEU A 51 7.95 -15.48 -2.10
C LEU A 51 8.35 -14.27 -1.23
N ALA A 52 9.55 -14.29 -0.63
CA ALA A 52 9.99 -13.22 0.27
C ALA A 52 10.12 -11.86 -0.43
N ALA A 53 10.69 -11.83 -1.63
CA ALA A 53 10.80 -10.61 -2.42
C ALA A 53 9.41 -10.10 -2.86
N CYS A 54 8.55 -11.01 -3.33
CA CYS A 54 7.18 -10.69 -3.75
C CYS A 54 6.36 -10.11 -2.60
N LEU A 55 6.46 -10.68 -1.39
CA LEU A 55 5.77 -10.17 -0.22
C LEU A 55 6.31 -8.80 0.20
N THR A 56 7.63 -8.65 0.20
CA THR A 56 8.28 -7.37 0.55
C THR A 56 7.81 -6.26 -0.38
N ASP A 57 7.80 -6.49 -1.69
CA ASP A 57 7.34 -5.50 -2.68
C ASP A 57 5.84 -5.22 -2.53
N ALA A 58 5.01 -6.24 -2.31
CA ALA A 58 3.57 -6.08 -2.10
C ALA A 58 3.21 -5.38 -0.78
N VAL A 59 4.11 -5.36 0.21
CA VAL A 59 3.91 -4.67 1.48
C VAL A 59 4.48 -3.25 1.43
N THR A 60 5.62 -3.05 0.80
CA THR A 60 6.40 -1.80 0.88
C THR A 60 6.26 -0.88 -0.33
N LYS A 61 5.92 -1.40 -1.51
CA LYS A 61 5.92 -0.63 -2.76
C LYS A 61 4.54 -0.49 -3.39
N PHE A 62 3.77 -1.58 -3.46
CA PHE A 62 2.54 -1.62 -4.25
C PHE A 62 1.35 -2.14 -3.43
N ASP A 63 0.19 -1.47 -3.50
CA ASP A 63 -1.06 -2.03 -2.99
C ASP A 63 -1.78 -2.87 -4.05
N VAL A 64 -1.22 -4.06 -4.33
CA VAL A 64 -1.79 -4.98 -5.31
C VAL A 64 -3.14 -5.51 -4.82
N ALA A 65 -4.14 -5.58 -5.70
CA ALA A 65 -5.42 -6.21 -5.42
C ALA A 65 -5.33 -7.75 -5.45
N GLY A 66 -6.21 -8.41 -4.69
CA GLY A 66 -6.38 -9.86 -4.67
C GLY A 66 -5.30 -10.62 -3.87
N PHE A 67 -5.06 -11.86 -4.29
CA PHE A 67 -4.15 -12.79 -3.61
C PHE A 67 -2.72 -12.72 -4.16
N VAL A 68 -1.77 -12.33 -3.33
CA VAL A 68 -0.36 -12.13 -3.73
C VAL A 68 0.56 -12.58 -2.60
N ALA A 69 1.66 -13.25 -2.97
CA ALA A 69 2.70 -13.70 -2.03
C ALA A 69 2.14 -14.50 -0.83
N GLY A 70 1.13 -15.35 -1.06
CA GLY A 70 0.51 -16.15 -0.01
C GLY A 70 -0.39 -15.35 0.94
N THR A 71 -0.75 -14.12 0.60
CA THR A 71 -1.54 -13.22 1.46
C THR A 71 -2.71 -12.59 0.70
N THR A 72 -3.77 -12.29 1.45
CA THR A 72 -4.89 -11.44 0.99
C THR A 72 -4.56 -9.95 1.20
N ARG A 73 -5.28 -9.05 0.53
CA ARG A 73 -5.11 -7.59 0.75
C ARG A 73 -5.34 -7.18 2.20
N ARG A 74 -6.36 -7.74 2.86
CA ARG A 74 -6.63 -7.48 4.29
C ARG A 74 -5.44 -7.86 5.17
N GLN A 75 -4.82 -9.02 4.92
CA GLN A 75 -3.62 -9.44 5.65
C GLN A 75 -2.43 -8.52 5.37
N ARG A 76 -2.24 -8.07 4.11
CA ARG A 76 -1.19 -7.08 3.79
C ARG A 76 -1.42 -5.74 4.48
N GLN A 77 -2.66 -5.26 4.56
CA GLN A 77 -3.00 -4.04 5.31
C GLN A 77 -2.65 -4.20 6.81
N GLU A 78 -2.94 -5.36 7.39
CA GLU A 78 -2.56 -5.65 8.78
C GLU A 78 -1.04 -5.71 8.97
N ILE A 79 -0.29 -6.34 8.05
CA ILE A 79 1.17 -6.37 8.06
C ILE A 79 1.73 -4.94 7.98
N ARG A 80 1.22 -4.12 7.05
CA ARG A 80 1.61 -2.71 6.90
C ARG A 80 1.35 -1.90 8.17
N ALA A 81 0.18 -2.07 8.78
CA ALA A 81 -0.18 -1.40 10.03
C ALA A 81 0.80 -1.76 11.16
N ARG A 82 1.16 -3.04 11.30
CA ARG A 82 2.13 -3.51 12.31
C ARG A 82 3.56 -3.00 12.06
N LEU A 83 3.96 -2.89 10.80
CA LEU A 83 5.26 -2.36 10.40
C LEU A 83 5.28 -0.81 10.34
N ALA A 84 4.13 -0.15 10.50
CA ALA A 84 3.93 1.27 10.25
C ALA A 84 4.41 1.71 8.85
N VAL A 85 4.13 0.88 7.84
CA VAL A 85 4.38 1.19 6.43
C VAL A 85 3.13 1.82 5.85
N GLU A 86 3.28 3.02 5.29
CA GLU A 86 2.23 3.68 4.52
C GLU A 86 2.55 3.50 3.03
N VAL A 87 1.71 2.76 2.32
CA VAL A 87 1.75 2.67 0.85
C VAL A 87 0.54 3.44 0.33
N ALA A 88 0.78 4.47 -0.48
CA ALA A 88 -0.30 5.16 -1.14
C ALA A 88 -1.05 4.15 -2.02
N PRO A 89 -2.40 4.11 -1.97
CA PRO A 89 -3.15 3.33 -2.95
C PRO A 89 -2.75 3.80 -4.34
N GLU A 90 -2.59 2.88 -5.29
CA GLU A 90 -2.33 3.25 -6.68
C GLU A 90 -3.45 4.18 -7.14
N ASP A 91 -3.10 5.45 -7.35
CA ASP A 91 -4.01 6.48 -7.81
C ASP A 91 -4.24 6.28 -9.30
N PHE A 92 -5.17 5.38 -9.65
CA PHE A 92 -5.61 5.20 -11.01
C PHE A 92 -6.32 6.45 -11.57
N ASP A 93 -6.73 7.43 -10.73
CA ASP A 93 -7.32 8.68 -11.21
C ASP A 93 -6.27 9.60 -11.86
N SER A 94 -5.00 9.48 -11.46
CA SER A 94 -3.88 10.14 -12.13
C SER A 94 -3.70 9.66 -13.58
N ALA A 95 -4.07 8.42 -13.90
CA ALA A 95 -4.01 7.87 -15.27
C ALA A 95 -5.21 8.29 -16.14
N VAL A 96 -6.34 8.66 -15.53
CA VAL A 96 -7.59 9.07 -16.23
C VAL A 96 -7.72 10.59 -16.34
N GLY A 97 -6.74 11.36 -15.87
CA GLY A 97 -6.67 12.81 -16.05
C GLY A 97 -7.66 13.61 -15.20
N VAL A 98 -8.36 12.97 -14.26
CA VAL A 98 -9.28 13.64 -13.33
C VAL A 98 -8.47 14.20 -12.17
N ARG A 99 -7.93 15.40 -12.35
CA ARG A 99 -7.24 16.18 -11.29
C ARG A 99 -8.23 16.81 -10.31
N SER A 100 -9.07 16.01 -9.67
CA SER A 100 -9.95 16.51 -8.59
C SER A 100 -9.18 16.52 -7.27
N GLY A 101 -8.38 17.57 -7.10
CA GLY A 101 -7.64 17.84 -5.87
C GLY A 101 -6.12 17.68 -6.03
N ARG A 102 -5.45 18.69 -6.58
CA ARG A 102 -3.98 18.78 -6.48
C ARG A 102 -3.59 18.73 -5.00
N GLN A 103 -3.05 17.59 -4.56
CA GLN A 103 -2.38 17.49 -3.27
C GLN A 103 -1.03 18.20 -3.41
N TYR A 104 -0.90 19.38 -2.82
CA TYR A 104 0.37 20.11 -2.80
C TYR A 104 1.19 19.64 -1.61
N ASP A 105 2.46 19.28 -1.84
CA ASP A 105 3.36 18.88 -0.76
C ASP A 105 3.59 20.08 0.18
N PRO A 106 3.09 20.05 1.44
CA PRO A 106 3.33 21.12 2.39
C PRO A 106 4.83 21.31 2.68
N ARG A 107 5.65 20.26 2.48
CA ARG A 107 7.11 20.32 2.65
C ARG A 107 7.77 21.16 1.57
N GLU A 108 7.26 21.14 0.34
CA GLU A 108 7.78 21.98 -0.76
C GLU A 108 7.47 23.45 -0.51
N ILE A 109 6.23 23.76 -0.11
CA ILE A 109 5.80 25.12 0.24
C ILE A 109 6.67 25.69 1.36
N TYR A 110 6.92 24.91 2.42
CA TYR A 110 7.79 25.34 3.51
C TYR A 110 9.25 25.50 3.07
N ARG A 111 9.81 24.54 2.33
CA ARG A 111 11.20 24.63 1.84
C ARG A 111 11.43 25.90 1.03
N LEU A 112 10.51 26.22 0.11
CA LEU A 112 10.58 27.45 -0.68
C LEU A 112 10.44 28.70 0.19
N ARG A 113 9.57 28.68 1.20
CA ARG A 113 9.39 29.80 2.13
C ARG A 113 10.64 30.02 3.00
N THR A 114 11.26 28.96 3.49
CA THR A 114 12.44 29.01 4.36
C THR A 114 13.70 29.35 3.61
N ALA A 115 13.87 28.83 2.38
CA ALA A 115 15.00 29.19 1.52
C ALA A 115 14.92 30.65 1.02
N HIS A 116 13.71 31.20 0.92
CA HIS A 116 13.47 32.53 0.41
C HIS A 116 12.41 33.30 1.22
N PRO A 117 12.74 33.72 2.46
CA PRO A 117 11.77 34.37 3.35
C PRO A 117 11.25 35.72 2.83
N ASN A 118 12.06 36.41 2.01
CA ASN A 118 11.73 37.71 1.43
C ASN A 118 11.02 37.62 0.08
N LEU A 119 10.89 36.43 -0.52
CA LEU A 119 10.13 36.29 -1.76
C LEU A 119 8.65 36.53 -1.50
N PRO A 120 7.95 37.28 -2.38
CA PRO A 120 6.52 37.46 -2.26
C PRO A 120 5.80 36.12 -2.50
N LEU A 121 4.76 35.85 -1.69
CA LEU A 121 4.04 34.57 -1.71
C LEU A 121 3.42 34.22 -3.07
N VAL A 122 3.15 35.22 -3.91
CA VAL A 122 2.67 35.02 -5.29
C VAL A 122 3.68 34.26 -6.15
N VAL A 123 4.98 34.52 -5.98
CA VAL A 123 6.04 33.84 -6.73
C VAL A 123 6.16 32.37 -6.29
N ILE A 124 6.00 32.12 -4.98
CA ILE A 124 5.95 30.76 -4.43
C ILE A 124 4.69 30.04 -4.97
N ALA A 125 3.54 30.73 -5.03
CA ALA A 125 2.28 30.18 -5.54
C ALA A 125 2.39 29.79 -7.01
N SER A 126 2.97 30.66 -7.83
CA SER A 126 3.25 30.37 -9.24
C SER A 126 4.20 29.19 -9.41
N ARG A 127 5.24 29.07 -8.58
CA ARG A 127 6.23 27.99 -8.65
C ARG A 127 5.65 26.63 -8.24
N VAL A 128 4.83 26.61 -7.19
CA VAL A 128 4.13 25.40 -6.69
C VAL A 128 2.88 25.08 -7.54
N GLY A 129 2.39 26.05 -8.33
CA GLY A 129 1.20 25.89 -9.16
C GLY A 129 -0.11 25.92 -8.35
N CYS A 130 -0.13 26.67 -7.24
CA CYS A 130 -1.28 26.82 -6.34
C CYS A 130 -1.66 28.30 -6.16
N SER A 131 -2.75 28.58 -5.44
CA SER A 131 -3.15 29.95 -5.11
C SER A 131 -2.41 30.45 -3.86
N VAL A 132 -2.30 31.78 -3.73
CA VAL A 132 -1.71 32.42 -2.55
C VAL A 132 -2.49 32.08 -1.27
N SER A 133 -3.80 31.89 -1.36
CA SER A 133 -4.64 31.48 -0.22
C SER A 133 -4.33 30.06 0.24
N THR A 134 -4.05 29.14 -0.69
CA THR A 134 -3.59 27.78 -0.39
C THR A 134 -2.26 27.83 0.37
N ILE A 135 -1.29 28.61 -0.10
CA ILE A 135 -0.01 28.78 0.60
C ILE A 135 -0.19 29.31 2.01
N LYS A 136 -0.96 30.39 2.18
CA LYS A 136 -1.20 30.98 3.50
C LYS A 136 -1.85 29.99 4.45
N ARG A 137 -2.81 29.18 3.96
CA ARG A 137 -3.46 28.13 4.74
C ARG A 137 -2.46 27.06 5.17
N HIS A 138 -1.58 26.61 4.28
CA HIS A 138 -0.56 25.62 4.60
C HIS A 138 0.48 26.15 5.57
N LEU A 139 0.98 27.38 5.38
CA LEU A 139 1.94 28.01 6.30
C LEU A 139 1.35 28.24 7.69
N ARG A 140 0.09 28.65 7.78
CA ARG A 140 -0.61 28.80 9.07
C ARG A 140 -0.76 27.44 9.76
N ARG A 141 -1.20 26.40 9.04
CA ARG A 141 -1.33 25.05 9.59
C ARG A 141 0.02 24.53 10.11
N ILE A 142 1.08 24.80 9.36
CA ILE A 142 2.47 24.50 9.70
C ILE A 142 2.92 25.19 11.00
N GLU A 143 2.53 26.45 11.20
CA GLU A 143 2.82 27.22 12.42
C GLU A 143 1.98 26.72 13.61
N GLU A 144 0.71 26.38 13.39
CA GLU A 144 -0.24 25.93 14.42
C GLU A 144 0.03 24.51 14.91
N GLU A 145 0.23 23.57 13.98
CA GLU A 145 0.43 22.14 14.28
C GLU A 145 1.90 21.84 14.60
N GLY A 146 2.81 22.73 14.22
CA GLY A 146 4.23 22.43 14.10
C GLY A 146 4.45 21.43 12.96
N LEU A 147 5.41 21.69 12.10
CA LEU A 147 5.84 20.63 11.19
C LEU A 147 6.51 19.55 12.04
N ASP A 148 5.89 18.38 12.11
CA ASP A 148 6.56 17.20 12.63
C ASP A 148 7.62 16.72 11.60
N TRP A 149 8.70 17.48 11.50
CA TRP A 149 9.90 17.18 10.73
C TRP A 149 10.64 15.95 11.26
N ARG A 150 10.28 15.49 12.46
CA ARG A 150 10.95 14.44 13.21
C ARG A 150 10.10 13.19 13.32
N ARG A 151 9.22 12.91 12.36
CA ARG A 151 8.94 11.50 12.09
C ARG A 151 10.16 10.99 11.33
N PRO A 152 11.16 10.35 11.97
CA PRO A 152 12.19 9.67 11.21
C PRO A 152 11.43 8.76 10.24
N GLU A 153 11.75 8.85 8.95
CA GLU A 153 11.38 7.80 8.03
C GLU A 153 11.88 6.52 8.68
N ARG A 154 10.94 5.71 9.20
CA ARG A 154 11.30 4.43 9.77
C ARG A 154 12.08 3.73 8.67
N PRO A 155 13.28 3.19 8.96
CA PRO A 155 14.03 2.47 7.96
C PRO A 155 13.10 1.45 7.33
N ALA A 156 13.11 1.38 6.00
CA ALA A 156 12.23 0.48 5.26
C ALA A 156 12.38 -0.92 5.86
N PRO A 157 11.27 -1.60 6.19
CA PRO A 157 11.33 -2.88 6.87
C PRO A 157 12.11 -3.87 6.01
N THR A 158 13.01 -4.60 6.66
CA THR A 158 13.81 -5.61 6.00
C THR A 158 12.92 -6.78 5.55
N PRO A 159 13.32 -7.55 4.52
CA PRO A 159 12.55 -8.72 4.10
C PRO A 159 12.31 -9.73 5.23
N VAL A 160 13.26 -9.85 6.17
CA VAL A 160 13.14 -10.73 7.34
C VAL A 160 12.02 -10.25 8.26
N GLU A 161 11.99 -8.96 8.61
CA GLU A 161 10.94 -8.38 9.45
C GLU A 161 9.54 -8.53 8.81
N VAL A 162 9.44 -8.29 7.50
CA VAL A 162 8.18 -8.48 6.76
C VAL A 162 7.70 -9.93 6.88
N MET A 163 8.58 -10.91 6.63
CA MET A 163 8.24 -12.33 6.71
C MET A 163 7.86 -12.78 8.13
N THR A 164 8.52 -12.24 9.16
CA THR A 164 8.19 -12.52 10.57
C THR A 164 6.78 -12.02 10.90
N VAL A 165 6.49 -10.74 10.63
CA VAL A 165 5.17 -10.16 10.89
C VAL A 165 4.08 -10.85 10.07
N ALA A 166 4.37 -11.20 8.82
CA ALA A 166 3.45 -11.94 7.97
C ALA A 166 3.11 -13.32 8.53
N SER A 167 4.11 -14.05 9.03
CA SER A 167 3.89 -15.35 9.67
C SER A 167 2.96 -15.25 10.87
N ASP A 168 3.10 -14.19 11.69
CA ASP A 168 2.24 -13.95 12.84
C ASP A 168 0.80 -13.60 12.44
N VAL A 169 0.62 -12.74 11.42
CA VAL A 169 -0.70 -12.37 10.88
C VAL A 169 -1.41 -13.58 10.28
N LEU A 170 -0.68 -14.43 9.55
CA LEU A 170 -1.22 -15.67 8.97
C LEU A 170 -1.63 -16.67 10.06
N ARG A 171 -0.82 -16.85 11.11
CA ARG A 171 -1.16 -17.69 12.27
C ARG A 171 -2.39 -17.17 13.01
N GLY A 172 -2.50 -15.85 13.21
CA GLY A 172 -3.66 -15.23 13.83
C GLY A 172 -4.94 -15.37 13.00
N SER A 173 -4.84 -15.18 11.68
CA SER A 173 -5.97 -15.35 10.75
C SER A 173 -6.52 -16.77 10.76
N ARG A 174 -5.64 -17.79 10.81
CA ARG A 174 -6.05 -19.20 10.87
C ARG A 174 -6.83 -19.55 12.14
N ARG A 175 -6.53 -18.90 13.27
CA ARG A 175 -7.27 -19.08 14.53
C ARG A 175 -8.68 -18.49 14.49
N VAL A 176 -8.87 -17.36 13.81
CA VAL A 176 -10.19 -16.72 13.65
C VAL A 176 -11.10 -17.52 12.72
N VAL A 177 -10.54 -18.18 11.70
CA VAL A 177 -11.33 -18.99 10.74
C VAL A 177 -11.74 -20.36 11.32
N ALA A 178 -11.05 -20.85 12.36
CA ALA A 178 -11.33 -22.13 12.99
C ALA A 178 -12.29 -22.04 14.20
N ALA A 179 -12.70 -20.83 14.60
CA ALA A 179 -13.64 -20.55 15.69
C ALA A 179 -15.03 -20.23 15.13
#